data_AF-A0A1A1Z7S2-F1
#
_entry.id   AF-A0A1A1Z7S2-F1
#
_cell.length_a   1.000
_cell.length_b   1.000
_cell.length_c   1.000
_cell.angle_alpha   90.00
_cell.angle_beta   90.00
_cell.angle_gamma   90.00
#
_symmetry.space_group_name_H-M   'P 1'
#
loop_
_entity.id
_entity.type
_entity.pdbx_description
1 polymer ?
#
loop_
_entity_poly.entity_id
_entity_poly.type
_entity_poly.pdbx_seq_one_letter_code
_entity_poly.pdbx_strand_id
1 'polypeptide(L)' 'MTHMVVLAASNNVEAVGLILRGITGIFVAIGSIIAAIVCGLVAAMKGRNPLGWGIAGLFFSILTLIVVIVIPRKES' A
#
# COMPACT_ATOMS: atom_id res chain seq x y z
N MET A 1 1.68 -30.56 27.12
CA MET A 1 2.38 -30.55 25.80
C MET A 1 1.59 -29.80 24.72
N THR A 2 0.25 -29.88 24.70
CA THR A 2 -0.61 -29.14 23.74
C THR A 2 -0.45 -27.61 23.79
N HIS A 3 -0.28 -27.02 24.98
CA HIS A 3 -0.06 -25.58 25.13
C HIS A 3 1.23 -25.06 24.48
N MET A 4 2.30 -25.85 24.45
CA MET A 4 3.55 -25.46 23.77
C MET A 4 3.41 -25.52 22.25
N VAL A 5 2.64 -26.47 21.73
CA VAL A 5 2.35 -26.60 20.30
C VAL A 5 1.47 -25.43 19.81
N VAL A 6 0.49 -25.00 20.61
CA VAL A 6 -0.38 -23.85 20.29
C VAL A 6 0.39 -22.52 20.29
N LEU A 7 1.32 -22.34 21.23
CA LEU A 7 2.14 -21.14 21.30
C LEU A 7 3.15 -21.07 20.14
N ALA A 8 3.77 -22.21 19.79
CA ALA A 8 4.65 -22.31 18.63
C ALA A 8 3.92 -22.08 17.30
N ALA A 9 2.67 -22.55 17.18
CA ALA A 9 1.82 -22.30 16.02
C ALA A 9 1.42 -20.80 15.91
N SER A 10 1.09 -20.15 17.03
CA SER A 10 0.72 -18.72 17.04
C SER A 10 1.86 -17.80 16.59
N ASN A 11 3.09 -18.06 17.06
CA ASN A 11 4.27 -17.27 16.69
C ASN A 11 4.55 -17.29 15.17
N ASN A 12 4.25 -18.42 14.51
CA ASN A 12 4.41 -18.54 13.06
C ASN A 12 3.30 -17.78 12.30
N VAL A 13 2.06 -17.77 12.79
CA VAL A 13 0.94 -17.07 12.14
C VAL A 13 1.10 -15.55 12.22
N GLU A 14 1.55 -15.01 13.35
CA GLU A 14 1.79 -13.57 13.49
C GLU A 14 2.94 -13.09 12.59
N ALA A 15 4.02 -13.87 12.51
CA ALA A 15 5.12 -13.60 11.59
C ALA A 15 4.62 -13.60 10.12
N VAL A 16 3.88 -14.63 9.71
CA VAL A 16 3.33 -14.70 8.34
C VAL A 16 2.37 -13.55 8.05
N GLY A 17 1.55 -13.13 9.03
CA GLY A 17 0.68 -11.97 8.91
C GLY A 17 1.45 -10.66 8.72
N LEU A 18 2.57 -10.49 9.41
CA LEU A 18 3.43 -9.31 9.28
C LEU A 18 4.15 -9.27 7.92
N ILE A 19 4.66 -10.42 7.44
CA ILE A 19 5.27 -10.54 6.11
C ILE A 19 4.24 -10.28 5.00
N LEU A 20 3.00 -10.80 5.11
CA LEU A 20 1.94 -10.55 4.12
C LEU A 20 1.50 -9.08 4.08
N ARG A 21 1.44 -8.41 5.22
CA ARG A 21 1.17 -6.97 5.29
C ARG A 21 2.34 -6.17 4.70
N GLY A 22 3.58 -6.59 4.95
CA GLY A 22 4.79 -5.99 4.40
C GLY A 22 4.86 -6.09 2.88
N ILE A 23 4.65 -7.29 2.30
CA ILE A 23 4.74 -7.49 0.85
C ILE A 23 3.66 -6.69 0.11
N THR A 24 2.45 -6.64 0.66
CA THR A 24 1.34 -5.87 0.10
C THR A 24 1.64 -4.36 0.15
N GLY A 25 2.30 -3.89 1.22
CA GLY A 25 2.78 -2.51 1.34
C GLY A 25 3.80 -2.12 0.28
N ILE A 26 4.69 -3.03 -0.13
CA ILE A 26 5.66 -2.78 -1.21
C ILE A 26 4.96 -2.52 -2.55
N PHE A 27 4.00 -3.36 -2.94
CA PHE A 27 3.27 -3.19 -4.20
C PHE A 27 2.52 -1.86 -4.26
N VAL A 28 1.97 -1.46 -3.12
CA VAL A 28 1.24 -0.21 -2.95
C VAL A 28 2.17 1.01 -3.04
N ALA A 29 3.36 0.94 -2.45
CA ALA A 29 4.35 2.01 -2.53
C ALA A 29 4.83 2.23 -3.97
N ILE A 30 5.11 1.15 -4.69
CA ILE A 30 5.49 1.18 -6.11
C ILE A 30 4.36 1.79 -6.95
N GLY A 31 3.11 1.38 -6.71
CA GLY A 31 1.93 1.95 -7.38
C GLY A 31 1.78 3.46 -7.18
N SER A 32 2.07 3.96 -5.97
CA SER A 32 2.00 5.39 -5.66
C SER A 32 3.04 6.22 -6.42
N ILE A 33 4.26 5.68 -6.56
CA ILE A 33 5.35 6.33 -7.30
C ILE A 33 4.99 6.43 -8.79
N ILE A 34 4.47 5.34 -9.37
CA ILE A 34 4.03 5.30 -10.77
C ILE A 34 2.90 6.32 -10.98
N ALA A 35 1.91 6.36 -10.09
CA ALA A 35 0.79 7.31 -10.19
C ALA A 35 1.25 8.77 -10.14
N ALA A 36 2.19 9.10 -9.23
CA ALA A 36 2.76 10.45 -9.13
C ALA A 36 3.51 10.87 -10.40
N ILE A 37 4.31 9.97 -10.97
CA ILE A 37 5.05 10.21 -12.22
C ILE A 37 4.08 10.42 -13.39
N VAL A 38 3.09 9.54 -13.55
CA VAL A 38 2.10 9.64 -14.63
C VAL A 38 1.30 10.94 -14.52
N CYS A 39 0.87 11.32 -13.31
CA CYS A 39 0.14 12.57 -13.10
C CYS A 39 1.00 13.81 -13.45
N GLY A 40 2.28 13.81 -13.05
CA GLY A 40 3.24 14.86 -13.40
C GLY A 40 3.49 14.95 -14.91
N LEU A 41 3.62 13.81 -15.60
CA LEU A 41 3.79 13.76 -17.05
C LEU A 41 2.56 14.28 -17.80
N VAL A 42 1.36 13.88 -17.40
CA VAL A 42 0.11 14.36 -18.02
C VAL A 42 -0.06 15.87 -17.82
N ALA A 43 0.35 16.41 -16.67
CA ALA A 43 0.35 17.85 -16.42
C ALA A 43 1.40 18.60 -17.27
N ALA A 44 2.60 18.02 -17.40
CA ALA A 44 3.67 18.55 -18.26
C ALA A 44 3.23 18.63 -19.73
N MET A 45 2.59 17.57 -20.24
CA MET A 45 2.05 17.54 -21.61
C MET A 45 0.96 18.60 -21.83
N LYS A 46 0.28 19.04 -20.78
CA LYS A 46 -0.79 20.03 -20.82
C LYS A 46 -0.32 21.46 -20.49
N GLY A 47 1.00 21.68 -20.36
CA GLY A 47 1.59 22.99 -20.04
C GLY A 47 1.29 23.51 -18.63
N ARG A 48 0.83 22.66 -17.71
CA ARG A 48 0.60 23.02 -16.29
C ARG A 48 1.77 22.60 -15.43
N ASN A 49 1.92 23.24 -14.26
CA ASN A 49 3.07 23.01 -13.38
C ASN A 49 3.16 21.53 -12.96
N PRO A 50 4.14 20.76 -13.46
CA PRO A 50 4.16 19.31 -13.32
C PRO A 50 4.44 18.86 -11.89
N LEU A 51 5.20 19.65 -11.13
CA LEU A 51 5.48 19.41 -9.71
C LEU A 51 4.21 19.47 -8.86
N GLY A 52 3.35 20.48 -9.08
CA GLY A 52 2.13 20.65 -8.29
C GLY A 52 1.12 19.52 -8.52
N TRP A 53 0.96 19.10 -9.78
CA TRP A 53 0.06 18.01 -10.14
C TRP A 53 0.62 16.63 -9.75
N GLY A 54 1.93 16.42 -9.82
CA GLY A 54 2.58 15.20 -9.33
C GLY A 54 2.39 15.00 -7.82
N ILE A 55 2.51 16.07 -7.02
CA ILE A 55 2.26 16.04 -5.56
C ILE A 55 0.77 15.77 -5.27
N ALA A 56 -0.15 16.38 -6.01
CA ALA A 56 -1.58 16.10 -5.89
C ALA A 56 -1.92 14.64 -6.22
N GLY A 57 -1.26 14.05 -7.24
CA GLY A 57 -1.39 12.62 -7.56
C GLY A 57 -0.90 11.71 -6.43
N LEU A 58 0.18 12.11 -5.74
CA LEU A 58 0.70 11.42 -4.56
C LEU A 58 -0.31 11.47 -3.39
N PHE A 59 -0.96 12.61 -3.19
CA PHE A 59 -1.98 12.79 -2.14
C PHE A 59 -3.21 11.88 -2.34
N PHE A 60 -3.69 11.77 -3.58
CA PHE A 60 -4.81 10.88 -3.90
C PHE A 60 -4.44 9.40 -3.75
N SER A 61 -3.21 9.04 -4.10
CA SER A 61 -2.70 7.67 -3.89
C SER A 61 -2.56 7.32 -2.40
N ILE A 62 -2.19 8.27 -1.54
CA ILE A 62 -2.10 8.05 -0.10
C ILE A 62 -3.49 7.83 0.51
N LEU A 63 -4.49 8.61 0.09
CA LEU A 63 -5.86 8.45 0.57
C LEU A 63 -6.43 7.07 0.21
N THR A 64 -6.23 6.59 -1.03
CA THR A 64 -6.69 5.26 -1.43
C THR A 64 -5.94 4.14 -0.69
N LEU A 65 -4.64 4.31 -0.41
CA LEU A 65 -3.87 3.40 0.45
C LEU A 65 -4.49 3.25 1.84
N ILE A 66 -4.79 4.38 2.49
CA ILE A 66 -5.37 4.40 3.84
C ILE A 66 -6.73 3.69 3.81
N VAL A 67 -7.55 3.98 2.81
CA VAL A 67 -8.86 3.33 2.64
C VAL A 67 -8.72 1.82 2.46
N VAL A 68 -7.78 1.34 1.64
CA VAL A 68 -7.56 -0.10 1.43
C VAL A 68 -7.02 -0.80 2.69
N ILE A 69 -6.19 -0.12 3.48
CA ILE A 69 -5.67 -0.68 4.75
C ILE A 69 -6.77 -0.74 5.81
N VAL A 70 -7.65 0.26 5.84
CA VAL A 70 -8.76 0.35 6.81
C VAL A 70 -9.90 -0.60 6.45
N ILE A 71 -10.17 -0.80 5.15
CA ILE A 71 -11.22 -1.72 4.73
C ILE A 71 -10.80 -3.16 5.08
N PRO A 72 -11.60 -3.86 5.90
CA PRO A 72 -11.31 -5.25 6.23
C PRO A 72 -11.39 -6.11 4.97
N ARG A 73 -10.51 -7.12 4.91
CA ARG A 73 -10.44 -8.04 3.77
C ARG A 73 -11.78 -8.74 3.60
N LYS A 74 -12.31 -8.77 2.39
CA LYS A 74 -13.52 -9.51 2.07
C LYS A 74 -13.21 -11.00 2.19
N GLU A 75 -13.80 -11.69 3.16
CA GLU A 75 -13.69 -13.15 3.27
C GLU A 75 -14.50 -13.77 2.11
N SER A 76 -13.82 -14.60 1.31
CA SER A 76 -14.40 -15.40 0.22
C SER A 76 -14.33 -16.87 0.59
#